data_AF-A0AA92W214-F1
#
_entry.id   AF-A0AA92W214-F1
#
_cell.length_a   1.000
_cell.length_b   1.000
_cell.length_c   1.000
_cell.angle_alpha   90.00
_cell.angle_beta   90.00
_cell.angle_gamma   90.00
#
_symmetry.space_group_name_H-M   'P 1'
#
loop_
_entity.id
_entity.type
_entity.pdbx_description
1 polymer ?
#
loop_
_entity_poly.entity_id
_entity_poly.type
_entity_poly.pdbx_seq_one_letter_code
_entity_poly.pdbx_strand_id
1 'polypeptide(L)'
;MKNIFYLCGFKVSEEQQMSAGRIDLVVETSENIYILELKMSDNGGVVSASYQISSRHYADAYAASSKPVISLALEFDRQSRADRLEETVKNIVKQACSFL
;
A
#
# COMPACT_ATOMS: atom_id res chain seq x y z
N MET A 1 -0.36 12.66 12.25
CA MET A 1 1.11 12.46 12.06
C MET A 1 1.29 12.25 10.57
N LYS A 2 2.19 12.98 9.89
CA LYS A 2 2.36 12.82 8.43
C LYS A 2 3.22 11.59 8.16
N ASN A 3 2.71 10.60 7.43
CA ASN A 3 3.44 9.40 7.03
C ASN A 3 4.62 9.76 6.10
N ILE A 4 5.68 8.94 6.10
CA ILE A 4 6.90 9.14 5.31
C ILE A 4 6.62 9.32 3.82
N PHE A 5 5.59 8.67 3.28
CA PHE A 5 5.19 8.85 1.87
C PHE A 5 4.80 10.31 1.54
N TYR A 6 4.17 11.03 2.47
CA TYR A 6 3.87 12.45 2.29
C TYR A 6 5.14 13.31 2.24
N LEU A 7 6.15 12.96 3.05
CA LEU A 7 7.43 13.66 3.06
C LEU A 7 8.20 13.46 1.75
N CYS A 8 7.98 12.31 1.10
CA CYS A 8 8.50 12.02 -0.24
C CYS A 8 7.70 12.66 -1.39
N GLY A 9 6.67 13.47 -1.09
CA GLY A 9 5.86 14.17 -2.09
C GLY A 9 4.82 13.31 -2.80
N PHE A 10 4.53 12.11 -2.29
CA PHE A 10 3.47 11.28 -2.86
C PHE A 10 2.08 11.76 -2.44
N LYS A 11 1.11 11.49 -3.30
CA LYS A 11 -0.30 11.56 -2.90
C LYS A 11 -0.65 10.26 -2.18
N VAL A 12 -1.14 10.40 -0.95
CA VAL A 12 -1.36 9.27 -0.05
C VAL A 12 -2.78 9.35 0.51
N SER A 13 -3.47 8.22 0.55
CA SER A 13 -4.72 8.05 1.30
C SER A 13 -4.48 6.99 2.38
N GLU A 14 -4.55 7.40 3.64
CA GLU A 14 -4.47 6.50 4.79
C GLU A 14 -5.88 6.05 5.19
N GLU A 15 -6.04 4.78 5.57
CA GLU A 15 -7.26 4.24 6.14
C GLU A 15 -8.50 4.54 5.27
N GLN A 16 -8.34 4.42 3.95
CA GLN A 16 -9.34 4.81 2.96
C GLN A 16 -10.59 3.92 3.09
N GLN A 17 -11.70 4.54 3.45
CA GLN A 17 -12.99 3.87 3.57
C GLN A 17 -13.56 3.57 2.18
N MET A 18 -14.01 2.34 2.01
CA MET A 18 -14.66 1.82 0.81
C MET A 18 -15.98 1.16 1.23
N SER A 19 -16.95 1.07 0.32
CA SER A 19 -18.19 0.31 0.60
C SER A 19 -17.89 -1.17 0.93
N ALA A 20 -16.83 -1.72 0.33
CA ALA A 20 -16.41 -3.10 0.54
C ALA A 20 -15.45 -3.28 1.73
N GLY A 21 -15.01 -2.23 2.43
CA GLY A 21 -14.05 -2.38 3.52
C GLY A 21 -13.17 -1.14 3.70
N ARG A 22 -11.96 -1.34 4.21
CA ARG A 22 -10.99 -0.27 4.41
C ARG A 22 -9.65 -0.72 3.85
N ILE A 23 -9.01 0.16 3.11
CA ILE A 23 -7.64 -0.02 2.63
C ILE A 23 -6.73 0.71 3.62
N ASP A 24 -5.70 0.03 4.12
CA ASP A 24 -4.78 0.65 5.08
C ASP A 24 -4.02 1.83 4.46
N LEU A 25 -3.52 1.67 3.23
CA LEU A 25 -2.82 2.73 2.51
C LEU A 25 -2.98 2.65 1.00
N VAL A 26 -3.22 3.79 0.36
CA VAL A 26 -3.07 3.98 -1.09
C VAL A 26 -2.00 5.02 -1.34
N VAL A 27 -1.01 4.69 -2.17
CA VAL A 27 0.06 5.60 -2.59
C VAL A 27 -0.02 5.78 -4.09
N GLU A 28 -0.22 7.01 -4.54
CA GLU A 28 -0.27 7.36 -5.95
C GLU A 28 1.00 8.10 -6.35
N THR A 29 1.71 7.56 -7.34
CA THR A 29 2.86 8.20 -7.98
C THR A 29 2.45 8.73 -9.36
N SER A 30 3.39 9.33 -10.09
CA SER A 30 3.19 9.71 -11.50
C SER A 30 2.86 8.49 -12.38
N GLU A 31 3.43 7.33 -12.07
CA GLU A 31 3.39 6.14 -12.91
C GLU A 31 2.40 5.09 -12.43
N ASN A 32 2.28 4.88 -11.11
CA ASN A 32 1.58 3.73 -10.53
C ASN A 32 0.65 4.15 -9.39
N ILE A 33 -0.35 3.30 -9.11
CA ILE A 33 -1.18 3.35 -7.91
C ILE A 33 -0.86 2.10 -7.10
N TYR A 34 -0.39 2.28 -5.87
CA TYR A 34 -0.13 1.18 -4.93
C TYR A 34 -1.27 1.07 -3.92
N ILE A 35 -1.84 -0.12 -3.78
CA ILE A 35 -2.79 -0.48 -2.71
C ILE A 35 -2.04 -1.37 -1.74
N LEU A 36 -1.83 -0.90 -0.52
CA LEU A 36 -1.11 -1.64 0.52
C LEU A 36 -2.10 -2.09 1.59
N GLU A 37 -2.05 -3.37 1.92
CA GLU A 37 -2.77 -3.95 3.05
C GLU A 37 -1.75 -4.58 4.00
N LEU A 38 -1.88 -4.29 5.29
CA LEU A 38 -0.92 -4.65 6.31
C LEU A 38 -1.55 -5.61 7.32
N LYS A 39 -0.89 -6.74 7.58
CA LYS A 39 -1.31 -7.69 8.61
C LYS A 39 -0.17 -8.09 9.52
N MET A 40 -0.50 -8.29 10.79
CA MET A 40 0.43 -8.89 11.73
C MET A 40 0.67 -10.36 11.37
N SER A 41 1.89 -10.85 11.55
CA SER A 41 2.21 -12.29 11.41
C SER A 41 1.34 -13.17 12.30
N ASP A 42 1.05 -12.72 13.52
CA ASP A 42 0.18 -13.42 14.48
C ASP A 42 -1.33 -13.29 14.16
N ASN A 43 -1.69 -12.56 13.09
CA ASN A 43 -3.04 -12.35 12.62
C ASN A 43 -3.18 -12.65 11.12
N GLY A 44 -2.59 -13.76 10.68
CA GLY A 44 -2.74 -14.30 9.33
C GLY A 44 -1.80 -13.73 8.27
N GLY A 45 -1.00 -12.71 8.61
CA GLY A 45 0.13 -12.23 7.80
C GLY A 45 -0.21 -11.91 6.35
N VAL A 46 0.75 -12.17 5.44
CA VAL A 46 0.61 -11.87 4.00
C VAL A 46 -0.62 -12.57 3.41
N VAL A 47 -0.90 -13.81 3.83
CA VAL A 47 -2.03 -14.58 3.30
C VAL A 47 -3.36 -13.89 3.58
N SER A 48 -3.57 -13.41 4.81
CA SER A 48 -4.78 -12.66 5.16
C SER A 48 -4.85 -11.32 4.42
N ALA A 49 -3.73 -10.62 4.28
CA ALA A 49 -3.67 -9.35 3.56
C ALA A 49 -4.01 -9.52 2.07
N SER A 50 -3.38 -10.48 1.38
CA SER A 50 -3.68 -10.80 -0.03
C SER A 50 -5.12 -11.23 -0.23
N TYR A 51 -5.66 -12.06 0.68
CA TYR A 51 -7.06 -12.45 0.64
C TYR A 51 -8.00 -11.24 0.79
N GLN A 52 -7.69 -10.33 1.71
CA GLN A 52 -8.50 -9.13 1.91
C GLN A 52 -8.47 -8.21 0.68
N ILE A 53 -7.30 -7.94 0.09
CA ILE A 53 -7.19 -7.12 -1.13
C ILE A 53 -8.05 -7.70 -2.26
N SER A 54 -7.89 -9.00 -2.52
CA SER A 54 -8.56 -9.69 -3.63
C SER A 54 -10.07 -9.83 -3.42
N SER A 55 -10.50 -10.30 -2.25
CA SER A 55 -11.92 -10.54 -1.93
C SER A 55 -12.75 -9.25 -1.86
N ARG A 56 -12.12 -8.11 -1.55
CA ARG A 56 -12.79 -6.81 -1.52
C ARG A 56 -12.70 -6.03 -2.83
N HIS A 57 -12.02 -6.58 -3.83
CA HIS A 57 -11.89 -5.98 -5.16
C HIS A 57 -11.37 -4.54 -5.13
N TYR A 58 -10.41 -4.24 -4.26
CA TYR A 58 -9.95 -2.86 -4.05
C TYR A 58 -9.37 -2.21 -5.32
N ALA A 59 -8.76 -2.99 -6.21
CA ALA A 59 -8.22 -2.49 -7.47
C ALA A 59 -9.31 -1.94 -8.41
N ASP A 60 -10.55 -2.45 -8.33
CA ASP A 60 -11.65 -2.05 -9.22
C ASP A 60 -12.02 -0.58 -9.04
N ALA A 61 -11.80 -0.03 -7.84
CA ALA A 61 -11.99 1.39 -7.56
C ALA A 61 -11.12 2.32 -8.42
N TYR A 62 -10.06 1.77 -9.02
CA TYR A 62 -9.09 2.49 -9.84
C TYR A 62 -9.11 2.04 -11.31
N ALA A 63 -10.10 1.25 -11.73
CA ALA A 63 -10.17 0.70 -13.09
C ALA A 63 -10.26 1.77 -14.20
N ALA A 64 -10.71 2.99 -13.88
CA ALA A 64 -10.74 4.11 -14.81
C ALA A 64 -9.40 4.85 -14.94
N SER A 65 -8.41 4.54 -14.08
CA SER A 65 -7.08 5.12 -14.15
C SER A 65 -6.28 4.50 -15.30
N SER A 66 -5.48 5.30 -16.00
CA SER A 66 -4.50 4.80 -16.96
C SER A 66 -3.21 4.27 -16.30
N LYS A 67 -3.05 4.48 -14.98
CA LYS A 67 -1.89 4.02 -14.22
C LYS A 67 -2.06 2.55 -13.82
N PRO A 68 -1.02 1.71 -13.93
CA PRO A 68 -1.05 0.37 -13.37
C PRO A 68 -1.36 0.41 -11.86
N VAL A 69 -2.22 -0.52 -11.43
CA VAL A 69 -2.57 -0.72 -10.02
C VAL A 69 -1.78 -1.90 -9.49
N ILE A 70 -0.94 -1.65 -8.48
CA ILE A 70 -0.07 -2.65 -7.87
C ILE A 70 -0.57 -2.90 -6.44
N SER A 71 -0.97 -4.14 -6.17
CA SER A 71 -1.42 -4.56 -4.84
C SER A 71 -0.27 -5.16 -4.05
N LEU A 72 -0.01 -4.64 -2.85
CA LEU A 72 1.06 -5.08 -1.96
C LEU A 72 0.47 -5.57 -0.64
N ALA A 73 0.59 -6.87 -0.39
CA ALA A 73 0.28 -7.47 0.90
C ALA A 73 1.53 -7.48 1.77
N LEU A 74 1.48 -6.79 2.91
CA LEU A 74 2.61 -6.65 3.81
C LEU A 74 2.33 -7.37 5.13
N GLU A 75 3.33 -8.12 5.56
CA GLU A 75 3.34 -8.75 6.87
C GLU A 75 4.42 -8.14 7.74
N PHE A 76 4.08 -7.93 9.01
CA PHE A 76 5.00 -7.43 10.02
C PHE A 76 4.75 -8.12 11.36
N ASP A 77 5.79 -8.20 12.18
CA ASP A 77 5.68 -8.61 13.56
C ASP A 77 5.81 -7.38 14.48
N ARG A 78 5.66 -7.58 15.80
CA ARG A 78 5.71 -6.47 16.77
C ARG A 78 7.05 -5.73 16.79
N GLN A 79 8.13 -6.39 16.41
CA GLN A 79 9.48 -5.84 16.40
C GLN A 79 9.83 -5.21 15.04
N SER A 80 9.26 -5.70 13.94
CA SER A 80 9.63 -5.31 12.57
C SER A 80 8.67 -4.35 11.86
N ARG A 81 7.66 -3.81 12.56
CA ARG A 81 6.66 -2.90 11.97
C ARG A 81 7.28 -1.69 11.26
N ALA A 82 8.29 -1.06 11.86
CA ALA A 82 8.92 0.13 11.28
C ALA A 82 9.83 -0.23 10.09
N ASP A 83 10.67 -1.25 10.25
CA ASP A 83 11.69 -1.62 9.27
C ASP A 83 11.11 -2.06 7.92
N ARG A 84 10.03 -2.85 7.95
CA ARG A 84 9.39 -3.35 6.72
C ARG A 84 8.63 -2.26 5.95
N LEU A 85 8.06 -1.31 6.68
CA LEU A 85 7.43 -0.13 6.09
C LEU A 85 8.49 0.75 5.42
N GLU A 86 9.62 0.98 6.09
CA GLU A 86 10.73 1.76 5.55
C GLU A 86 11.28 1.14 4.25
N GLU A 87 11.48 -0.17 4.23
CA GLU A 87 11.96 -0.87 3.03
C GLU A 87 10.96 -0.79 1.88
N THR A 88 9.65 -0.93 2.17
CA THR A 88 8.61 -0.77 1.14
C THR A 88 8.60 0.66 0.58
N VAL A 89 8.73 1.66 1.46
CA VAL A 89 8.83 3.07 1.06
C VAL A 89 10.05 3.29 0.18
N LYS A 90 11.23 2.78 0.57
CA LYS A 90 12.47 2.87 -0.22
C LYS A 90 12.27 2.26 -1.61
N ASN A 91 11.61 1.11 -1.71
CA ASN A 91 11.36 0.46 -2.99
C ASN A 91 10.37 1.24 -3.86
N ILE A 92 9.28 1.76 -3.30
CA ILE A 92 8.32 2.63 -4.02
C ILE A 92 8.99 3.93 -4.47
N VAL A 93 9.77 4.57 -3.60
CA VAL A 93 10.54 5.79 -3.91
C VAL A 93 11.55 5.51 -5.00
N LYS A 94 12.32 4.42 -4.89
CA LYS A 94 13.29 4.05 -5.91
C LYS A 94 12.62 3.82 -7.25
N GLN A 95 11.50 3.09 -7.30
CA GLN A 95 10.75 2.89 -8.54
C GLN A 95 10.24 4.22 -9.13
N ALA A 96 9.72 5.12 -8.29
CA ALA A 96 9.24 6.43 -8.73
C ALA A 96 10.37 7.39 -9.17
N CYS A 97 11.57 7.26 -8.60
CA CYS A 97 12.71 8.13 -8.86
C CYS A 97 13.73 7.56 -9.85
N SER A 98 13.67 6.28 -10.24
CA SER A 98 14.64 5.66 -11.17
C SER A 98 14.54 6.17 -12.61
N PHE A 99 13.70 7.18 -12.86
CA PHE A 99 13.57 7.89 -14.13
C PHE A 99 13.85 9.40 -14.02
N LEU A 100 14.42 9.86 -12.90
CA LEU A 100 15.09 11.16 -12.77
C LEU A 100 16.60 11.00 -12.89
#